data_AF-A0A0H4TUX2-F1
#
_entry.id   AF-A0A0H4TUX2-F1
#
_cell.length_a   1.000
_cell.length_b   1.000
_cell.length_c   1.000
_cell.angle_alpha   90.00
_cell.angle_beta   90.00
_cell.angle_gamma   90.00
#
_symmetry.space_group_name_H-M   'P 1'
#
loop_
_entity.id
_entity.type
_entity.pdbx_description
1 polymer ?
#
loop_
_entity_poly.entity_id
_entity_poly.type
_entity_poly.pdbx_seq_one_letter_code
_entity_poly.pdbx_strand_id
1 'polypeptide(L)'
;MPSAEIARIWLFAPVRHEDREWGTAVVARRGDGDRVRVYTASYTLVLRGRERGQGQITLQEVAESPASVVDQVIRGVQERAGEAEPPVEIGAGVWFEEEHDQPAAQG
;
A
#
# COMPACT_ATOMS: atom_id res chain seq x y z
N MET A 1 -5.77 -8.96 -5.55
CA MET A 1 -4.44 -9.57 -5.32
C MET A 1 -4.49 -10.24 -3.96
N PRO A 2 -4.22 -11.55 -3.85
CA PRO A 2 -4.16 -12.25 -2.56
C PRO A 2 -3.09 -11.66 -1.63
N SER A 3 -3.38 -11.58 -0.33
CA SER A 3 -2.45 -11.03 0.68
C SER A 3 -1.12 -11.79 0.73
N ALA A 4 -1.16 -13.12 0.55
CA ALA A 4 0.01 -13.99 0.49
C ALA A 4 0.96 -13.67 -0.68
N GLU A 5 0.51 -12.94 -1.70
CA GLU A 5 1.35 -12.50 -2.82
C GLU A 5 2.02 -11.14 -2.55
N ILE A 6 1.59 -10.41 -1.52
CA ILE A 6 2.12 -9.08 -1.20
C ILE A 6 3.40 -9.23 -0.41
N ALA A 7 4.50 -8.78 -1.01
CA ALA A 7 5.81 -8.77 -0.36
C ALA A 7 5.88 -7.62 0.65
N ARG A 8 5.58 -6.40 0.22
CA ARG A 8 5.67 -5.17 1.03
C ARG A 8 4.68 -4.12 0.56
N ILE A 9 4.33 -3.22 1.48
CA ILE A 9 3.49 -2.04 1.22
C ILE A 9 4.25 -0.83 1.79
N TRP A 10 4.35 0.24 1.02
CA TRP A 10 4.80 1.55 1.50
C TRP A 10 3.65 2.54 1.38
N LEU A 11 3.12 2.97 2.53
CA LEU A 11 2.02 3.92 2.60
C LEU A 11 2.54 5.34 2.74
N PHE A 12 2.13 6.22 1.83
CA PHE A 12 2.47 7.64 1.88
C PHE A 12 1.42 8.39 2.69
N ALA A 13 1.84 9.46 3.38
CA ALA A 13 0.91 10.32 4.10
C ALA A 13 -0.18 10.84 3.15
N PRO A 14 -1.47 10.67 3.49
CA PRO A 14 -2.54 11.13 2.62
C PRO A 14 -2.62 12.66 2.62
N VAL A 15 -2.96 13.21 1.46
CA VAL A 15 -3.25 14.64 1.33
C VAL A 15 -4.73 14.85 1.62
N ARG A 16 -5.04 15.76 2.52
CA ARG A 16 -6.41 16.19 2.81
C ARG A 16 -6.63 17.60 2.27
N HIS A 17 -7.72 17.77 1.54
CA HIS A 17 -8.14 19.07 1.05
C HIS A 17 -9.66 19.13 1.03
N GLU A 18 -10.21 20.19 1.63
CA GLU A 18 -11.65 20.38 1.83
C GLU A 18 -12.31 19.14 2.49
N ASP A 19 -13.28 18.54 1.80
CA ASP A 19 -14.06 17.39 2.27
C ASP A 19 -13.54 16.06 1.70
N ARG A 20 -12.30 16.01 1.19
CA ARG A 20 -11.73 14.84 0.54
C ARG A 20 -10.33 14.51 1.05
N GLU A 21 -10.01 13.22 0.98
CA GLU A 21 -8.69 12.65 1.25
C GLU A 21 -8.21 11.88 0.02
N TRP A 22 -6.94 12.05 -0.31
CA TRP A 22 -6.24 11.28 -1.32
C TRP A 22 -5.06 10.58 -0.69
N GLY A 23 -5.00 9.26 -0.84
CA GLY A 23 -3.86 8.48 -0.37
C GLY A 23 -3.20 7.71 -1.50
N THR A 24 -1.93 7.40 -1.30
CA THR A 24 -1.12 6.61 -2.23
C THR A 24 -0.32 5.58 -1.46
N ALA A 25 -0.25 4.38 -2.00
CA ALA A 25 0.63 3.32 -1.54
C ALA A 25 1.39 2.73 -2.72
N VAL A 26 2.65 2.39 -2.49
CA VAL A 26 3.40 1.51 -3.39
C VAL A 26 3.29 0.09 -2.86
N VAL A 27 2.92 -0.85 -3.71
CA VAL A 27 2.77 -2.26 -3.34
C VAL A 27 3.71 -3.10 -4.17
N ALA A 28 4.57 -3.89 -3.51
CA ALA A 28 5.39 -4.90 -4.17
C ALA A 28 4.70 -6.26 -4.06
N ARG A 29 4.38 -6.85 -5.21
CA ARG A 29 3.88 -8.23 -5.34
C ARG A 29 5.06 -9.16 -5.64
N ARG A 30 5.12 -10.31 -4.96
CA ARG A 30 6.09 -11.36 -5.23
C ARG A 30 5.99 -11.80 -6.70
N GLY A 31 7.13 -11.78 -7.40
CA GLY A 31 7.30 -12.37 -8.73
C GLY A 31 8.21 -13.58 -8.66
N ASP A 32 8.78 -13.97 -9.80
CA ASP A 32 9.70 -15.10 -9.89
C ASP A 32 11.08 -14.74 -9.31
N GLY A 33 11.64 -15.65 -8.50
CA GLY A 33 12.96 -15.46 -7.91
C GLY A 33 13.04 -14.24 -6.98
N ASP A 34 13.94 -13.31 -7.29
CA ASP A 34 14.18 -12.08 -6.51
C ASP A 34 13.39 -10.85 -7.01
N ARG A 35 12.52 -11.07 -8.01
CA ARG A 35 11.76 -10.01 -8.67
C ARG A 35 10.45 -9.72 -7.96
N VAL A 36 10.03 -8.47 -8.08
CA VAL A 36 8.72 -8.01 -7.65
C VAL A 36 8.07 -7.21 -8.76
N ARG A 37 6.75 -7.33 -8.87
CA ARG A 37 5.92 -6.39 -9.64
C ARG A 37 5.49 -5.27 -8.72
N VAL A 38 5.69 -4.04 -9.18
CA VAL A 38 5.44 -2.84 -8.41
C VAL A 38 4.14 -2.22 -8.91
N TYR A 39 3.24 -1.96 -7.96
CA TYR A 39 2.00 -1.28 -8.20
C TYR A 39 1.98 0.06 -7.48
N THR A 40 1.41 1.07 -8.13
CA THR A 40 0.93 2.27 -7.45
C THR A 40 -0.57 2.08 -7.19
N ALA A 41 -0.94 2.06 -5.92
CA ALA A 41 -2.33 2.08 -5.46
C ALA A 41 -2.66 3.50 -5.00
N SER A 42 -3.79 4.04 -5.46
CA SER A 42 -4.26 5.36 -5.05
C SER A 42 -5.73 5.28 -4.69
N TYR A 43 -6.16 6.07 -3.72
CA TYR A 43 -7.57 6.22 -3.41
C TYR A 43 -7.98 7.69 -3.27
N THR A 44 -9.27 7.93 -3.43
CA THR A 44 -9.94 9.17 -3.01
C THR A 44 -11.10 8.79 -2.11
N LEU A 45 -11.27 9.49 -0.98
CA LEU A 45 -12.35 9.27 -0.01
C LEU A 45 -13.01 10.60 0.33
N VAL A 46 -14.34 10.66 0.25
CA VAL A 46 -15.14 11.81 0.70
C VAL A 46 -15.35 11.72 2.21
N LEU A 47 -14.85 12.69 2.96
CA LEU A 47 -14.82 12.70 4.42
C LEU A 47 -16.08 13.32 5.06
N ARG A 48 -16.77 14.23 4.36
CA ARG A 48 -17.88 15.03 4.90
C ARG A 48 -18.99 15.26 3.85
N GLY A 49 -20.13 15.75 4.30
CA GLY A 49 -21.28 16.06 3.43
C GLY A 49 -22.13 14.84 3.06
N ARG A 50 -23.06 15.03 2.12
CA ARG A 50 -24.05 14.03 1.71
C ARG A 50 -23.41 12.78 1.08
N GLU A 51 -22.26 12.95 0.44
CA GLU A 51 -21.52 11.89 -0.25
C GLU A 51 -20.45 11.23 0.65
N ARG A 52 -20.43 11.54 1.95
CA ARG A 52 -19.48 10.98 2.90
C ARG A 52 -19.41 9.45 2.80
N GLY A 53 -18.19 8.94 2.77
CA GLY A 53 -17.89 7.51 2.65
C GLY A 53 -17.80 7.01 1.21
N GLN A 54 -18.21 7.81 0.22
CA GLN A 54 -17.94 7.49 -1.18
C GLN A 54 -16.45 7.62 -1.47
N GLY A 55 -15.94 6.75 -2.34
CA GLY A 55 -14.56 6.77 -2.74
C GLY A 55 -14.31 6.03 -4.03
N GLN A 56 -13.09 6.21 -4.54
CA GLN A 56 -12.58 5.51 -5.70
C GLN A 56 -11.20 4.96 -5.35
N ILE A 57 -10.90 3.78 -5.88
CA ILE A 57 -9.58 3.15 -5.76
C ILE A 57 -9.05 2.92 -7.17
N THR A 58 -7.75 3.05 -7.35
CA THR A 58 -7.04 2.73 -8.59
C THR A 58 -5.79 1.95 -8.23
N LEU A 59 -5.48 0.94 -9.04
CA LEU A 59 -4.27 0.14 -8.92
C LEU A 59 -3.64 0.02 -10.30
N GLN A 60 -2.39 0.44 -10.43
CA GLN A 60 -1.65 0.42 -11.68
C GLN A 60 -0.33 -0.31 -11.49
N GLU A 61 -0.08 -1.35 -12.29
CA GLU A 61 1.26 -1.94 -12.40
C GLU A 61 2.17 -0.94 -13.12
N VAL A 62 3.30 -0.60 -12.51
CA VAL A 62 4.20 0.43 -13.02
C VAL A 62 5.58 -0.11 -13.39
N ALA A 63 5.99 -1.25 -12.82
CA ALA A 63 7.30 -1.84 -13.09
C ALA A 63 7.40 -3.32 -12.66
N GLU A 64 8.44 -3.98 -13.16
CA GLU A 64 9.00 -5.21 -12.59
C GLU A 64 10.49 -5.00 -12.33
N SER A 65 10.97 -5.37 -11.14
CA SER A 65 12.32 -5.01 -10.67
C SER A 65 12.82 -6.00 -9.62
N PRO A 66 14.14 -6.16 -9.39
CA PRO A 66 14.62 -6.81 -8.18
C PRO A 66 14.09 -6.08 -6.94
N ALA A 67 13.76 -6.83 -5.89
CA ALA A 67 13.22 -6.26 -4.65
C ALA A 67 14.17 -5.21 -4.03
N SER A 68 15.48 -5.47 -4.07
CA SER A 68 16.51 -4.57 -3.53
C SER A 68 16.58 -3.21 -4.22
N VAL A 69 16.21 -3.13 -5.51
CA VAL A 69 16.16 -1.87 -6.27
C VAL A 69 14.96 -1.04 -5.84
N VAL A 70 13.80 -1.68 -5.58
CA VAL A 70 12.61 -0.98 -5.09
C VAL A 70 12.89 -0.35 -3.73
N ASP A 71 13.56 -1.08 -2.84
CA ASP A 71 13.96 -0.57 -1.52
C ASP A 71 14.86 0.66 -1.62
N GLN A 72 15.80 0.67 -2.57
CA GLN A 72 16.68 1.81 -2.82
C GLN A 72 15.90 3.02 -3.35
N VAL A 73 14.93 2.80 -4.24
CA VAL A 73 14.09 3.88 -4.78
C VAL A 73 13.25 4.52 -3.68
N ILE A 74 12.56 3.71 -2.86
CA ILE A 74 11.73 4.22 -1.76
C ILE A 74 12.59 5.00 -0.75
N ARG A 75 13.75 4.46 -0.36
CA ARG A 75 14.68 5.18 0.52
C ARG A 75 15.16 6.50 -0.10
N GLY A 76 15.51 6.49 -1.39
CA GLY A 76 15.90 7.72 -2.09
C GLY A 76 14.76 8.75 -2.17
N VAL A 77 13.50 8.32 -2.26
CA VAL A 77 12.33 9.21 -2.17
C VAL A 77 12.23 9.82 -0.77
N GLN A 78 12.39 9.01 0.29
CA GLN A 78 12.38 9.48 1.67
C GLN A 78 13.46 10.55 1.93
N GLU A 79 14.68 10.31 1.45
CA GLU A 79 15.82 11.23 1.64
C GLU A 79 15.64 12.57 0.90
N ARG A 80 14.96 12.59 -0.25
CA ARG A 80 14.74 13.81 -1.05
C ARG A 80 13.48 14.58 -0.68
N ALA A 81 12.50 13.96 -0.03
CA ALA A 81 11.19 14.57 0.21
C ALA A 81 11.23 15.78 1.16
N GLY A 82 12.35 16.06 1.82
CA GLY A 82 12.64 17.34 2.47
C GLY A 82 11.85 17.63 3.75
N GLU A 83 10.54 17.35 3.84
CA GLU A 83 9.71 17.77 4.99
C GLU A 83 8.31 17.13 5.12
N ALA A 84 7.95 16.08 4.37
CA ALA A 84 6.69 15.34 4.59
C ALA A 84 7.01 13.91 5.06
N GLU A 85 6.30 13.44 6.09
CA GLU A 85 6.51 12.15 6.75
C GLU A 85 6.91 11.03 5.75
N PRO A 86 8.00 10.30 6.02
CA PRO A 86 8.46 9.25 5.10
C PRO A 86 7.37 8.18 4.94
N PRO A 87 7.26 7.52 3.77
CA PRO A 87 6.33 6.43 3.60
C PRO A 87 6.56 5.35 4.65
N VAL A 88 5.50 4.95 5.33
CA VAL A 88 5.54 3.91 6.35
C VAL A 88 5.54 2.56 5.64
N GLU A 89 6.56 1.74 5.92
CA GLU A 89 6.54 0.35 5.49
C GLU A 89 5.59 -0.45 6.38
N ILE A 90 4.65 -1.16 5.75
CA ILE A 90 3.68 -2.00 6.44
C ILE A 90 3.79 -3.41 5.84
N GLY A 91 4.02 -4.40 6.73
CA GLY A 91 4.01 -5.79 6.35
C GLY A 91 2.59 -6.25 6.00
N ALA A 92 2.46 -7.14 5.01
CA ALA A 92 1.15 -7.63 4.57
C ALA A 92 0.33 -8.27 5.71
N GLY A 93 0.97 -9.01 6.62
CA GLY A 93 0.27 -9.60 7.77
C GLY A 93 -0.26 -8.58 8.78
N VAL A 94 0.38 -7.42 8.91
CA VAL A 94 -0.12 -6.30 9.73
C VAL A 94 -1.30 -5.62 9.05
N TRP A 95 -1.26 -5.47 7.73
CA TRP A 95 -2.31 -4.79 6.97
C TRP A 95 -3.59 -5.61 6.83
N PHE A 96 -3.47 -6.92 6.64
CA PHE A 96 -4.61 -7.79 6.36
C PHE A 96 -5.14 -8.54 7.58
N GLU A 97 -4.45 -8.49 8.72
CA GLU A 97 -4.59 -9.42 9.86
C GLU A 97 -4.40 -10.88 9.39
N GLU A 98 -3.60 -11.69 10.10
CA GLU A 98 -3.69 -13.13 9.88
C GLU A 98 -5.13 -13.53 10.23
N GLU A 99 -5.86 -14.06 9.27
CA GLU A 99 -7.14 -14.75 9.45
C GLU A 99 -6.88 -15.96 10.39
N HIS A 100 -6.78 -15.68 11.68
CA HIS A 100 -6.75 -16.66 12.75
C HIS A 100 -8.16 -16.77 13.33
N ASP A 101 -9.11 -17.09 12.45
CA ASP A 101 -10.36 -17.75 12.83
C ASP A 101 -10.34 -19.14 12.20
N GLN A 102 -9.48 -20.02 12.75
CA GLN A 102 -9.68 -21.45 12.59
C GLN A 102 -10.92 -21.80 13.41
N PRO A 103 -12.03 -22.29 12.80
CA PRO A 103 -13.13 -22.79 13.60
C PRO A 103 -12.61 -23.91 14.48
N ALA A 104 -12.83 -23.79 15.79
CA ALA A 104 -12.46 -24.80 16.77
C ALA A 104 -12.92 -26.17 16.25
N ALA A 105 -11.96 -27.09 16.10
CA ALA A 105 -12.27 -28.48 15.82
C ALA A 105 -13.26 -28.96 16.87
N GLN A 106 -14.49 -29.22 16.45
CA GLN A 106 -15.52 -29.82 17.31
C GLN A 106 -15.07 -31.26 17.57
N GLY A 107 -14.67 -31.51 18.83
CA GLY A 107 -14.45 -32.85 19.36
C GLY A 107 -15.74 -33.57 19.67
#